data_AF-A0A926DXU9-F1
#
_entry.id   AF-A0A926DXU9-F1
#
_cell.length_a   1.000
_cell.length_b   1.000
_cell.length_c   1.000
_cell.angle_alpha   90.00
_cell.angle_beta   90.00
_cell.angle_gamma   90.00
#
_symmetry.space_group_name_H-M   'P 1'
#
loop_
_entity.id
_entity.type
_entity.pdbx_description
1 polymer ?
#
loop_
_entity_poly.entity_id
_entity_poly.type
_entity_poly.pdbx_seq_one_letter_code
_entity_poly.pdbx_strand_id
1 'polypeptide(L)'
;MVYVWMFLVFIGSFFIGVWGFCQIVGSIQQAAVRGPVLTTITISIWSIILVATAIAVHCWLYDYRIAYYIGTAIGLLGTLRAGKIE
;
A
#
# COMPACT_ATOMS: atom_id res chain seq x y z
N MET A 1 10.57 -14.93 19.17
CA MET A 1 9.35 -15.04 18.33
C MET A 1 8.73 -13.68 18.01
N VAL A 2 8.58 -12.79 18.99
CA VAL A 2 8.02 -11.42 18.79
C VAL A 2 8.73 -10.64 17.67
N TYR A 3 10.07 -10.63 17.64
CA TYR A 3 10.83 -9.93 16.60
C TYR A 3 10.62 -10.48 15.18
N VAL A 4 10.37 -11.78 15.05
CA VAL A 4 10.11 -12.41 13.74
C VAL A 4 8.76 -11.94 13.18
N TRP A 5 7.72 -11.97 14.02
CA TRP A 5 6.40 -11.47 13.63
C TRP A 5 6.43 -9.98 13.31
N MET A 6 7.15 -9.18 14.10
CA MET A 6 7.35 -7.76 13.84
C MET A 6 8.00 -7.51 12.47
N PHE A 7 9.03 -8.28 12.14
CA PHE A 7 9.72 -8.18 10.86
C PHE A 7 8.84 -8.63 9.69
N LEU A 8 8.05 -9.68 9.85
CA LEU A 8 7.10 -10.15 8.83
C LEU A 8 6.00 -9.13 8.56
N VAL A 9 5.43 -8.51 9.60
CA VAL A 9 4.43 -7.44 9.48
C VAL A 9 5.04 -6.22 8.78
N PHE A 10 6.27 -5.85 9.12
CA PHE A 10 7.00 -4.79 8.44
C PHE A 10 7.16 -5.07 6.94
N ILE A 11 7.69 -6.24 6.58
CA ILE A 11 7.92 -6.62 5.18
C ILE A 11 6.60 -6.69 4.40
N GLY A 12 5.59 -7.35 4.96
CA GLY A 12 4.29 -7.51 4.30
C GLY A 12 3.61 -6.16 4.06
N SER A 13 3.57 -5.31 5.08
CA SER A 13 3.00 -3.97 4.97
C SER A 13 3.77 -3.05 4.03
N PHE A 14 5.10 -3.21 3.96
CA PHE A 14 5.95 -2.50 3.00
C PHE A 14 5.61 -2.89 1.56
N PHE A 15 5.58 -4.18 1.21
CA PHE A 15 5.28 -4.62 -0.15
C PHE A 15 3.86 -4.28 -0.58
N ILE A 16 2.87 -4.51 0.29
CA ILE A 16 1.48 -4.13 0.03
C ILE A 16 1.36 -2.61 -0.16
N GLY A 17 2.06 -1.83 0.67
CA GLY A 17 2.14 -0.39 0.55
C GLY A 17 2.72 0.04 -0.79
N VAL A 18 3.94 -0.40 -1.12
CA VAL A 18 4.61 -0.04 -2.38
C VAL A 18 3.74 -0.39 -3.59
N TRP A 19 3.22 -1.62 -3.68
CA TRP A 19 2.39 -1.99 -4.82
C TRP A 19 1.06 -1.24 -4.86
N GLY A 20 0.35 -1.14 -3.74
CA GLY A 20 -0.93 -0.44 -3.68
C GLY A 20 -0.80 1.02 -4.06
N PHE A 21 0.16 1.73 -3.48
CA PHE A 21 0.38 3.15 -3.79
C PHE A 21 0.88 3.35 -5.23
N CYS A 22 1.76 2.50 -5.75
CA CYS A 22 2.22 2.62 -7.15
C CYS A 22 1.07 2.43 -8.14
N GLN A 23 0.18 1.47 -7.90
CA GLN A 23 -0.96 1.22 -8.77
C GLN A 23 -1.98 2.37 -8.72
N ILE A 24 -2.22 2.94 -7.54
CA ILE A 24 -3.09 4.11 -7.38
C ILE A 24 -2.48 5.32 -8.11
N VAL A 25 -1.23 5.68 -7.80
CA VAL A 25 -0.56 6.85 -8.40
C VAL A 25 -0.42 6.69 -9.90
N GLY A 26 0.07 5.54 -10.38
CA GLY A 26 0.22 5.26 -11.81
C GLY A 26 -1.11 5.26 -12.57
N SER A 27 -2.19 4.78 -11.95
CA SER A 27 -3.53 4.82 -12.58
C SER A 27 -4.10 6.23 -12.67
N ILE A 28 -3.76 7.10 -11.71
CA ILE A 28 -4.12 8.53 -11.76
C ILE A 28 -3.30 9.22 -12.86
N GLN A 29 -2.00 8.98 -12.93
CA GLN A 29 -1.12 9.55 -13.95
C GLN A 29 -1.57 9.16 -15.37
N GLN A 30 -1.98 7.91 -15.58
CA GLN A 30 -2.43 7.41 -16.88
C GLN A 30 -3.96 7.50 -17.08
N ALA A 31 -4.68 8.28 -16.27
CA ALA A 31 -6.15 8.36 -16.35
C ALA A 31 -6.65 8.81 -17.74
N ALA A 32 -5.90 9.68 -18.42
CA ALA A 32 -6.23 10.14 -19.77
C ALA A 32 -6.13 9.03 -20.84
N VAL A 33 -5.26 8.04 -20.65
CA VAL A 33 -5.03 6.93 -21.60
C VAL A 33 -5.90 5.73 -21.27
N ARG A 34 -6.04 5.38 -19.98
CA ARG A 34 -6.78 4.19 -19.53
C ARG A 34 -8.30 4.43 -19.47
N GLY A 35 -8.73 5.69 -19.45
CA GLY A 35 -10.12 6.08 -19.30
C GLY A 35 -10.58 6.01 -17.84
N PRO A 36 -11.62 6.79 -17.48
CA PRO A 36 -12.01 7.03 -16.09
C PRO A 36 -12.45 5.75 -15.36
N VAL A 37 -13.15 4.85 -16.05
CA VAL A 37 -13.70 3.62 -15.45
C VAL A 37 -12.60 2.68 -14.95
N LEU A 38 -11.59 2.40 -15.78
CA LEU A 38 -10.49 1.51 -15.40
C LEU A 38 -9.62 2.12 -14.29
N THR A 39 -9.41 3.43 -14.32
CA THR A 39 -8.72 4.15 -13.24
C THR A 39 -9.49 4.03 -11.93
N THR A 40 -10.80 4.26 -11.92
CA THR A 40 -11.62 4.12 -10.69
C THR A 40 -11.58 2.70 -10.15
N ILE A 41 -11.76 1.67 -11.00
CA ILE A 41 -11.71 0.27 -10.57
C ILE A 41 -10.36 -0.06 -9.90
N THR A 42 -9.25 0.35 -10.54
CA THR A 42 -7.91 0.06 -10.02
C THR A 42 -7.68 0.74 -8.68
N ILE A 43 -8.07 2.02 -8.55
CA ILE A 43 -7.96 2.75 -7.29
C ILE A 43 -8.81 2.08 -6.20
N SER A 44 -10.07 1.75 -6.51
CA SER A 44 -10.98 1.13 -5.54
C SER A 44 -10.46 -0.21 -5.03
N ILE A 45 -9.97 -1.09 -5.92
CA ILE A 45 -9.43 -2.40 -5.53
C ILE A 45 -8.22 -2.22 -4.60
N TRP A 46 -7.26 -1.38 -4.95
CA TRP A 46 -6.06 -1.20 -4.14
C TRP A 46 -6.33 -0.46 -2.83
N SER A 47 -7.26 0.49 -2.81
CA SER A 47 -7.73 1.12 -1.57
C SER A 47 -8.37 0.10 -0.64
N ILE A 48 -9.20 -0.81 -1.15
CA ILE A 48 -9.80 -1.89 -0.35
C ILE A 48 -8.71 -2.80 0.23
N ILE A 49 -7.71 -3.18 -0.56
CA ILE A 49 -6.61 -4.04 -0.09
C ILE A 49 -5.80 -3.34 1.03
N LEU A 50 -5.47 -2.06 0.86
CA LEU A 50 -4.76 -1.28 1.88
C LEU A 50 -5.56 -1.17 3.17
N VAL A 51 -6.86 -0.88 3.08
CA VAL A 51 -7.76 -0.80 4.24
C VAL A 51 -7.93 -2.16 4.91
N ALA A 52 -8.11 -3.24 4.14
CA ALA A 52 -8.22 -4.60 4.68
C ALA A 52 -6.93 -5.00 5.41
N THR A 53 -5.77 -4.62 4.89
CA THR A 53 -4.48 -4.85 5.55
C THR A 53 -4.37 -4.06 6.85
N ALA A 54 -4.82 -2.81 6.86
CA ALA A 54 -4.87 -1.98 8.07
C ALA A 54 -5.76 -2.64 9.14
N ILE A 55 -6.98 -3.05 8.77
CA ILE A 55 -7.91 -3.73 9.67
C ILE A 55 -7.29 -5.02 10.21
N ALA A 56 -6.67 -5.84 9.34
CA ALA A 56 -6.07 -7.09 9.75
C ALA A 56 -4.99 -6.88 10.83
N VAL A 57 -4.16 -5.85 10.67
CA VAL A 57 -3.14 -5.52 11.67
C VAL A 57 -3.77 -5.00 12.96
N HIS A 58 -4.77 -4.12 12.91
CA HIS A 58 -5.36 -3.52 14.10
C HIS A 58 -6.25 -4.49 14.89
N CYS A 59 -6.85 -5.49 14.23
CA CYS A 59 -7.70 -6.49 14.88
C CYS A 59 -6.92 -7.70 15.39
N TRP A 60 -5.93 -8.21 14.64
CA TRP A 60 -5.25 -9.46 14.98
C TRP A 60 -3.77 -9.32 15.38
N LEU A 61 -3.11 -8.22 15.00
CA LEU A 61 -1.66 -8.03 15.17
C LEU A 61 -1.35 -6.68 15.82
N TYR A 62 -2.18 -6.26 16.79
CA TYR A 62 -2.14 -4.93 17.39
C TYR A 62 -0.78 -4.56 18.01
N ASP A 63 -0.09 -5.55 18.58
CA ASP A 63 1.26 -5.39 19.16
C ASP A 63 2.33 -5.01 18.12
N TYR A 64 2.07 -5.31 16.84
CA TYR A 64 2.98 -5.08 15.71
C TYR A 64 2.57 -3.87 14.85
N ARG A 65 1.60 -3.06 15.29
CA ARG A 65 1.10 -1.89 14.53
C ARG A 65 2.18 -0.87 14.17
N ILE A 66 3.20 -0.72 15.02
CA ILE A 66 4.33 0.19 14.74
C ILE A 66 5.10 -0.30 13.50
N ALA A 67 5.36 -1.61 13.40
CA ALA A 67 6.02 -2.20 12.24
C ALA A 67 5.19 -2.01 10.96
N TYR A 68 3.87 -2.14 11.05
CA TYR A 68 2.95 -1.82 9.96
C TYR A 68 3.06 -0.35 9.53
N TYR A 69 2.99 0.60 10.46
CA TYR A 69 3.08 2.02 10.12
C TYR A 69 4.40 2.38 9.45
N ILE A 70 5.52 1.85 9.96
CA ILE A 70 6.83 2.11 9.37
C ILE A 70 6.90 1.49 7.97
N GLY A 71 6.48 0.24 7.80
CA GLY A 71 6.48 -0.43 6.49
C GLY A 71 5.62 0.30 5.46
N THR A 72 4.39 0.64 5.82
CA THR A 72 3.47 1.39 4.95
C THR A 72 3.97 2.81 4.66
N ALA A 73 4.54 3.53 5.65
CA ALA A 73 5.08 4.87 5.43
C ALA A 73 6.28 4.87 4.49
N ILE A 74 7.21 3.93 4.67
CA ILE A 74 8.34 3.76 3.74
C ILE A 74 7.82 3.40 2.34
N GLY A 75 6.80 2.53 2.26
CA GLY A 75 6.17 2.18 1.00
C GLY A 75 5.60 3.40 0.27
N LEU A 76 4.84 4.24 0.98
CA LEU A 76 4.30 5.50 0.44
C LEU A 76 5.40 6.46 0.00
N LEU A 77 6.43 6.67 0.84
CA LEU A 77 7.55 7.55 0.49
C LEU A 77 8.32 7.03 -0.73
N GLY A 78 8.43 5.70 -0.88
CA GLY A 78 9.02 5.06 -2.05
C GLY A 78 8.23 5.34 -3.33
N THR A 79 6.90 5.35 -3.27
CA THR A 79 6.06 5.59 -4.45
C THR A 79 6.06 7.04 -4.90
N LEU A 80 6.28 7.99 -3.99
CA LEU A 80 6.49 9.40 -4.35
C LEU A 80 7.72 9.61 -5.25
N ARG A 81 8.71 8.71 -5.18
CA ARG A 81 9.91 8.71 -6.05
C ARG A 81 9.78 7.82 -7.29
N ALA A 82 8.70 7.03 -7.42
CA ALA A 82 8.54 6.02 -8.46
C ALA A 82 8.15 6.57 -9.85
N GLY A 83 8.19 7.89 -10.04
CA GLY A 83 8.18 8.51 -11.37
C GLY A 83 6.89 9.21 -11.71
N LYS A 84 7.03 10.44 -12.22
CA LYS A 84 6.07 11.01 -13.16
C LYS A 84 6.23 10.20 -14.45
N ILE A 85 5.20 9.44 -14.83
CA ILE A 85 5.14 8.91 -16.19
C ILE A 85 4.75 10.12 -17.06
N GLU A 86 5.74 10.70 -17.74
CA GLU A 86 5.51 11.66 -18.85
C GLU A 86 4.77 10.98 -20.01
#